data_AF-A0A957PNT9-F1
#
_entry.id   AF-A0A957PNT9-F1
#
_cell.length_a   1.000
_cell.length_b   1.000
_cell.length_c   1.000
_cell.angle_alpha   90.00
_cell.angle_beta   90.00
_cell.angle_gamma   90.00
#
_symmetry.space_group_name_H-M   'P 1'
#
loop_
_entity.id
_entity.type
_entity.pdbx_description
1 polymer ?
#
loop_
_entity_poly.entity_id
_entity_poly.type
_entity_poly.pdbx_seq_one_letter_code
_entity_poly.pdbx_strand_id
1 'polypeptide(L)'
;MNSVCKFFILVILSALVISCSAAEVPPTETVIATQTVPPTATVNAVVAAVTAGALTKAAPRTPTATPAYDSYQVSVPAAACWMDSGVAVTKGQRVTIFASGIGNTNGGVEGSNSDPNGQTYICGAIECPVQGVGYGSLIARVGDQNAFFVGTYLEFIVEADGSLMFTVNDWECDDNSGSFELKVVVD
;
A
#
# COMPACT_ATOMS: atom_id res chain seq x y z
N MET A 1 67.13 -2.00 5.04
CA MET A 1 66.68 -2.54 6.33
C MET A 1 65.16 -2.69 6.24
N ASN A 2 64.65 -3.63 5.44
CA ASN A 2 64.38 -5.04 5.78
C ASN A 2 63.30 -5.09 6.89
N SER A 3 62.14 -5.76 6.80
CA SER A 3 61.72 -6.86 5.95
C SER A 3 60.20 -7.06 6.12
N VAL A 4 59.48 -7.03 5.00
CA VAL A 4 58.43 -7.96 4.54
C VAL A 4 57.86 -8.96 5.57
N CYS A 5 56.54 -8.91 5.80
CA CYS A 5 55.76 -10.12 6.11
C CYS A 5 54.55 -10.20 5.17
N LYS A 6 54.83 -10.68 3.96
CA LYS A 6 53.85 -11.20 2.99
C LYS A 6 53.34 -12.54 3.52
N PHE A 7 52.07 -12.62 3.91
CA PHE A 7 51.40 -13.90 3.99
C PHE A 7 50.70 -14.18 2.66
N PHE A 8 51.43 -14.92 1.82
CA PHE A 8 50.89 -15.71 0.74
C PHE A 8 49.98 -16.79 1.35
N ILE A 9 48.67 -16.68 1.18
CA ILE A 9 47.77 -17.84 1.33
C ILE A 9 47.23 -18.18 -0.06
N LEU A 10 47.94 -19.13 -0.64
CA LEU A 10 47.54 -20.16 -1.60
C LEU A 10 46.15 -20.00 -2.24
N VAL A 11 46.18 -19.61 -3.51
CA VAL A 11 45.12 -19.81 -4.49
C VAL A 11 44.88 -21.32 -4.65
N ILE A 12 43.73 -21.80 -4.19
CA ILE A 12 43.22 -23.13 -4.56
C ILE A 12 42.24 -22.92 -5.72
N LEU A 13 42.76 -23.14 -6.92
CA LEU A 13 42.02 -23.24 -8.16
C LEU A 13 41.37 -24.63 -8.20
N SER A 14 40.13 -24.76 -7.74
CA SER A 14 39.32 -25.96 -7.94
C SER A 14 38.14 -25.62 -8.85
N ALA A 15 38.35 -25.79 -10.14
CA ALA A 15 37.28 -25.91 -11.12
C ALA A 15 36.60 -27.26 -10.93
N LEU A 16 35.35 -27.26 -10.49
CA LEU A 16 34.45 -28.40 -10.66
C LEU A 16 33.08 -27.90 -11.09
N VAL A 17 32.90 -27.99 -12.40
CA VAL A 17 31.65 -28.05 -13.18
C VAL A 17 30.35 -28.00 -12.38
N ILE A 18 29.70 -26.84 -12.47
CA ILE A 18 28.27 -26.66 -12.18
C ILE A 18 27.50 -27.35 -13.31
N SER A 19 26.99 -28.56 -13.06
CA SER A 19 25.98 -29.17 -13.92
C SER A 19 24.67 -28.39 -13.77
N CYS A 20 24.37 -27.60 -14.79
CA CYS A 20 23.07 -26.99 -15.02
C CYS A 20 22.05 -28.09 -15.29
N SER A 21 21.08 -28.29 -14.37
CA SER A 21 19.87 -29.04 -14.67
C SER A 21 18.76 -28.02 -14.88
N ALA A 22 18.45 -27.77 -16.15
CA ALA A 22 17.23 -27.07 -16.53
C ALA A 22 16.05 -28.00 -16.21
N ALA A 23 15.22 -27.63 -15.25
CA ALA A 23 13.90 -28.21 -15.11
C ALA A 23 13.07 -27.75 -16.31
N GLU A 24 12.71 -28.68 -17.20
CA GLU A 24 11.75 -28.44 -18.26
C GLU A 24 10.39 -28.07 -17.64
N VAL A 25 9.95 -26.84 -17.88
CA VAL A 25 8.60 -26.38 -17.56
C VAL A 25 7.64 -27.03 -18.57
N PRO A 26 6.64 -27.81 -18.15
CA PRO A 26 5.64 -28.35 -19.07
C PRO A 26 4.82 -27.19 -19.68
N PRO A 27 4.42 -27.29 -20.96
CA PRO A 27 3.58 -26.27 -21.57
C PRO A 27 2.25 -26.18 -20.81
N THR A 28 1.96 -24.99 -20.28
CA THR A 28 0.65 -24.67 -19.70
C THR A 28 -0.36 -24.64 -20.84
N GLU A 29 -1.29 -25.61 -20.82
CA GLU A 29 -2.43 -25.63 -21.72
C GLU A 29 -3.29 -24.38 -21.50
N THR A 30 -3.42 -23.57 -22.53
CA THR A 30 -4.37 -22.46 -22.59
C THR A 30 -5.79 -23.03 -22.67
N VAL A 31 -6.48 -23.12 -21.53
CA VAL A 31 -7.93 -23.38 -21.51
C VAL A 31 -8.63 -22.08 -21.93
N ILE A 32 -8.87 -21.94 -23.24
CA ILE A 32 -9.83 -20.96 -23.76
C ILE A 32 -11.22 -21.45 -23.36
N ALA A 33 -11.76 -20.92 -22.27
CA ALA A 33 -13.17 -21.07 -21.94
C ALA A 33 -13.98 -20.25 -22.97
N THR A 34 -14.43 -20.92 -24.02
CA THR A 34 -15.43 -20.41 -24.95
C THR A 34 -16.73 -20.20 -24.17
N GLN A 35 -16.97 -18.97 -23.71
CA GLN A 35 -18.24 -18.57 -23.13
C GLN A 35 -19.26 -18.50 -24.26
N THR A 36 -20.08 -19.55 -24.40
CA THR A 36 -21.24 -19.56 -25.27
C THR A 36 -22.27 -18.59 -24.72
N VAL A 37 -22.41 -17.43 -25.37
CA VAL A 37 -23.51 -16.48 -25.12
C VAL A 37 -24.82 -17.17 -25.50
N PRO A 38 -25.76 -17.41 -24.56
CA PRO A 38 -27.09 -17.88 -24.93
C PRO A 38 -27.87 -16.75 -25.66
N PRO A 39 -28.67 -17.10 -26.68
CA PRO A 39 -29.38 -16.13 -27.50
C PRO A 39 -30.53 -15.46 -26.73
N THR A 40 -30.63 -14.14 -26.92
CA THR A 40 -31.84 -13.30 -26.92
C THR A 40 -33.07 -13.88 -26.22
N ALA A 41 -33.22 -13.60 -24.93
CA ALA A 41 -34.50 -13.69 -24.23
C ALA A 41 -35.13 -12.29 -24.14
N THR A 42 -35.98 -12.02 -25.12
CA THR A 42 -37.23 -11.24 -25.07
C THR A 42 -37.40 -10.28 -23.88
N VAL A 43 -37.13 -8.99 -24.13
CA VAL A 43 -37.73 -7.89 -23.39
C VAL A 43 -39.22 -7.89 -23.74
N ASN A 44 -40.08 -8.39 -22.85
CA ASN A 44 -41.50 -8.07 -22.70
C ASN A 44 -42.21 -9.15 -21.87
N ALA A 45 -42.42 -8.90 -20.57
CA ALA A 45 -43.61 -9.31 -19.80
C ALA A 45 -43.37 -9.14 -18.29
N VAL A 46 -43.45 -7.91 -17.78
CA VAL A 46 -44.00 -7.70 -16.42
C VAL A 46 -44.83 -6.42 -16.41
N VAL A 47 -45.87 -6.37 -17.25
CA VAL A 47 -46.94 -5.38 -17.15
C VAL A 47 -48.27 -6.12 -17.12
N ALA A 48 -48.58 -6.77 -16.00
CA ALA A 48 -49.95 -7.16 -15.61
C ALA A 48 -49.92 -7.99 -14.31
N ALA A 49 -49.86 -7.32 -13.15
CA ALA A 49 -50.44 -7.84 -11.91
C ALA A 49 -50.32 -6.79 -10.80
N VAL A 50 -51.14 -5.74 -10.80
CA VAL A 50 -51.84 -5.28 -9.57
C VAL A 50 -53.05 -4.44 -10.00
N THR A 51 -54.20 -5.08 -10.21
CA THR A 51 -55.49 -4.39 -10.17
C THR A 51 -56.10 -4.67 -8.81
N ALA A 52 -56.46 -3.61 -8.10
CA ALA A 52 -57.19 -3.58 -6.82
C ALA A 52 -56.43 -4.07 -5.56
N GLY A 53 -55.60 -3.19 -5.01
CA GLY A 53 -55.15 -3.24 -3.62
C GLY A 53 -54.86 -1.81 -3.14
N ALA A 54 -55.47 -1.40 -2.04
CA ALA A 54 -55.57 -0.01 -1.58
C ALA A 54 -54.25 0.78 -1.65
N LEU A 55 -54.32 2.00 -2.20
CA LEU A 55 -53.31 3.05 -2.03
C LEU A 55 -53.25 3.43 -0.55
N THR A 56 -52.54 2.64 0.26
CA THR A 56 -52.11 3.11 1.57
C THR A 56 -51.05 4.18 1.31
N LYS A 57 -51.34 5.40 1.76
CA LYS A 57 -50.39 6.51 1.79
C LYS A 57 -49.11 6.00 2.46
N ALA A 58 -48.05 5.80 1.68
CA ALA A 58 -46.76 5.38 2.21
C ALA A 58 -46.38 6.35 3.34
N ALA A 59 -46.16 5.80 4.53
CA ALA A 59 -45.67 6.59 5.66
C ALA A 59 -44.35 7.26 5.22
N PRO A 60 -44.09 8.52 5.59
CA PRO A 60 -42.80 9.15 5.33
C PRO A 60 -41.71 8.27 5.92
N ARG A 61 -40.87 7.65 5.08
CA ARG A 61 -39.65 7.02 5.55
C ARG A 61 -38.74 8.16 5.98
N THR A 62 -38.44 8.27 7.28
CA THR A 62 -37.36 9.13 7.75
C THR A 62 -36.11 8.74 6.98
N PRO A 63 -35.46 9.65 6.25
CA PRO A 63 -34.19 9.33 5.61
C PRO A 63 -33.23 8.82 6.67
N THR A 64 -32.67 7.63 6.49
CA THR A 64 -31.53 7.19 7.29
C THR A 64 -30.42 8.21 7.06
N ALA A 65 -30.03 8.92 8.11
CA ALA A 65 -28.96 9.90 8.02
C ALA A 65 -27.68 9.18 7.56
N THR A 66 -27.04 9.70 6.51
CA THR A 66 -25.70 9.28 6.13
C THR A 66 -24.77 9.52 7.32
N PRO A 67 -23.94 8.55 7.74
CA PRO A 67 -22.92 8.79 8.75
C PRO A 67 -22.09 10.01 8.35
N ALA A 68 -21.92 10.95 9.26
CA ALA A 68 -20.99 12.05 9.07
C ALA A 68 -19.58 11.51 9.32
N TYR A 69 -18.69 11.73 8.37
CA TYR A 69 -17.27 11.44 8.47
C TYR A 69 -16.50 12.69 8.11
N ASP A 70 -15.32 12.85 8.70
CA ASP A 70 -14.38 13.89 8.31
C ASP A 70 -13.46 13.37 7.21
N SER A 71 -13.16 14.21 6.21
CA SER A 71 -12.26 13.85 5.11
C SER A 71 -11.19 14.92 4.92
N TYR A 72 -9.93 14.47 4.84
CA TYR A 72 -8.75 15.32 4.75
C TYR A 72 -7.94 14.94 3.51
N GLN A 73 -7.38 15.95 2.85
CA GLN A 73 -6.41 15.77 1.78
C GLN A 73 -5.04 16.16 2.32
N VAL A 74 -4.07 15.25 2.22
CA VAL A 74 -2.74 15.42 2.82
C VAL A 74 -1.69 15.13 1.74
N SER A 75 -0.78 16.08 1.52
CA SER A 75 0.39 15.89 0.65
C SER A 75 1.62 15.62 1.52
N VAL A 76 2.25 14.47 1.33
CA VAL A 76 3.42 14.01 2.09
C VAL A 76 4.64 14.07 1.17
N PRO A 77 5.55 15.05 1.34
CA PRO A 77 6.83 15.06 0.63
C PRO A 77 7.65 13.81 1.00
N ALA A 78 8.28 13.17 0.02
CA ALA A 78 9.08 11.98 0.30
C ALA A 78 10.30 12.26 1.20
N ALA A 79 10.80 13.49 1.16
CA ALA A 79 11.90 14.00 2.00
C ALA A 79 11.47 14.36 3.44
N ALA A 80 10.19 14.17 3.79
CA ALA A 80 9.73 14.51 5.13
C ALA A 80 10.11 13.40 6.12
N CYS A 81 11.04 13.69 7.03
CA CYS A 81 11.51 12.82 8.11
C CYS A 81 10.50 12.73 9.28
N TRP A 82 9.26 12.32 8.99
CA TRP A 82 8.02 12.52 9.77
C TRP A 82 7.42 13.91 9.64
N MET A 83 6.19 13.95 9.12
CA MET A 83 5.39 15.15 8.98
C MET A 83 4.06 14.99 9.71
N ASP A 84 3.66 16.02 10.46
CA ASP A 84 2.30 16.13 10.98
C ASP A 84 1.31 16.42 9.86
N SER A 85 0.27 15.59 9.74
CA SER A 85 -0.79 15.78 8.75
C SER A 85 -1.82 16.84 9.13
N GLY A 86 -1.86 17.26 10.40
CA GLY A 86 -2.95 18.05 10.97
C GLY A 86 -4.23 17.27 11.26
N VAL A 87 -4.24 15.95 11.02
CA VAL A 87 -5.37 15.07 11.31
C VAL A 87 -5.23 14.50 12.71
N ALA A 88 -6.06 15.00 13.64
CA ALA A 88 -6.17 14.46 14.98
C ALA A 88 -7.17 13.29 15.00
N VAL A 89 -6.83 12.22 15.71
CA VAL A 89 -7.65 11.02 15.87
C VAL A 89 -7.78 10.64 17.34
N THR A 90 -8.91 10.03 17.68
CA THR A 90 -9.27 9.58 19.02
C THR A 90 -9.41 8.07 19.02
N LYS A 91 -9.04 7.43 20.13
CA LYS A 91 -9.20 6.00 20.34
C LYS A 91 -10.61 5.53 20.00
N GLY A 92 -10.69 4.44 19.22
CA GLY A 92 -11.94 3.81 18.80
C GLY A 92 -12.50 4.35 17.48
N GLN A 93 -12.00 5.47 16.95
CA GLN A 93 -12.36 5.93 15.61
C GLN A 93 -11.87 4.96 14.55
N ARG A 94 -12.60 4.89 13.44
CA ARG A 94 -12.14 4.18 12.24
C ARG A 94 -11.45 5.19 11.35
N VAL A 95 -10.27 4.83 10.87
CA VAL A 95 -9.52 5.63 9.91
C VAL A 95 -9.32 4.82 8.65
N THR A 96 -9.67 5.42 7.51
CA THR A 96 -9.40 4.86 6.18
C THR A 96 -8.50 5.81 5.41
N ILE A 97 -7.39 5.28 4.88
CA ILE A 97 -6.41 6.03 4.11
C ILE A 97 -6.38 5.47 2.69
N PHE A 98 -6.43 6.37 1.70
CA PHE A 98 -6.12 6.08 0.31
C PHE A 98 -4.92 6.91 -0.08
N ALA A 99 -3.92 6.30 -0.70
CA ALA A 99 -2.69 6.98 -1.08
C ALA A 99 -2.33 6.72 -2.55
N SER A 100 -1.72 7.72 -3.16
CA SER A 100 -1.18 7.68 -4.51
C SER A 100 0.05 8.57 -4.61
N GLY A 101 0.77 8.55 -5.74
CA GLY A 101 1.97 9.34 -5.95
C GLY A 101 3.21 8.47 -6.11
N ILE A 102 4.37 9.11 -6.23
CA ILE A 102 5.67 8.47 -6.41
C ILE A 102 6.70 9.18 -5.55
N GLY A 103 7.47 8.40 -4.80
CA GLY A 103 8.67 8.84 -4.10
C GLY A 103 9.91 8.19 -4.70
N ASN A 104 11.08 8.80 -4.50
CA ASN A 104 12.39 8.23 -4.74
C ASN A 104 13.19 8.27 -3.44
N THR A 105 14.00 7.23 -3.20
CA THR A 105 14.75 7.01 -1.93
C THR A 105 16.26 6.94 -2.10
N ASN A 106 16.78 7.42 -3.23
CA ASN A 106 18.20 7.31 -3.56
C ASN A 106 18.61 8.40 -4.55
N GLY A 107 18.39 9.66 -4.21
CA GLY A 107 18.85 10.81 -5.00
C GLY A 107 18.39 10.85 -6.46
N GLY A 108 17.22 10.28 -6.77
CA GLY A 108 16.65 10.25 -8.12
C GLY A 108 17.08 9.06 -8.99
N VAL A 109 17.76 8.05 -8.44
CA VAL A 109 18.08 6.81 -9.17
C VAL A 109 16.77 6.10 -9.58
N GLU A 110 16.59 5.84 -10.87
CA GLU A 110 15.32 5.34 -11.44
C GLU A 110 14.81 4.05 -10.78
N GLY A 111 15.73 3.16 -10.38
CA GLY A 111 15.40 1.89 -9.69
C GLY A 111 14.94 2.04 -8.24
N SER A 112 14.98 3.25 -7.67
CA SER A 112 14.61 3.56 -6.29
C SER A 112 13.30 4.35 -6.20
N ASN A 113 12.53 4.39 -7.30
CA ASN A 113 11.18 4.93 -7.30
C ASN A 113 10.20 3.93 -6.66
N SER A 114 9.23 4.45 -5.92
CA SER A 114 8.15 3.66 -5.31
C SER A 114 6.82 4.38 -5.35
N ASP A 115 5.76 3.61 -5.55
CA ASP A 115 4.41 4.02 -5.17
C ASP A 115 4.24 3.85 -3.63
N PRO A 116 3.06 4.15 -3.06
CA PRO A 116 2.86 4.00 -1.61
C PRO A 116 3.11 2.59 -1.07
N ASN A 117 3.06 1.53 -1.88
CA ASN A 117 3.38 0.17 -1.44
C ASN A 117 4.88 -0.06 -1.27
N GLY A 118 5.73 0.80 -1.82
CA GLY A 118 7.18 0.70 -1.72
C GLY A 118 7.82 -0.14 -2.82
N GLN A 119 9.12 -0.31 -2.68
CA GLN A 119 9.95 -1.15 -3.54
C GLN A 119 9.84 -2.62 -3.15
N THR A 120 10.26 -3.50 -4.07
CA THR A 120 10.49 -4.92 -3.75
C THR A 120 11.68 -5.12 -2.83
N TYR A 121 12.61 -4.17 -2.77
CA TYR A 121 13.72 -4.18 -1.83
C TYR A 121 13.25 -3.79 -0.44
N ILE A 122 13.50 -4.66 0.54
CA ILE A 122 12.98 -4.54 1.91
C ILE A 122 13.94 -3.74 2.80
N CYS A 123 13.39 -2.82 3.59
CA CYS A 123 14.11 -2.12 4.65
C CYS A 123 14.30 -3.07 5.85
N GLY A 124 15.47 -3.71 5.91
CA GLY A 124 15.83 -4.68 6.95
C GLY A 124 16.75 -4.14 8.05
N ALA A 125 17.25 -2.90 7.90
CA ALA A 125 18.15 -2.27 8.86
C ALA A 125 17.41 -1.91 10.17
N ILE A 126 18.13 -1.70 11.27
CA ILE A 126 17.50 -1.36 12.58
C ILE A 126 17.02 0.08 12.63
N GLU A 127 17.56 0.91 11.77
CA GLU A 127 17.24 2.32 11.61
C GLU A 127 15.99 2.54 10.74
N CYS A 128 15.56 1.50 10.01
CA CYS A 128 14.32 1.54 9.23
C CYS A 128 13.12 1.82 10.17
N PRO A 129 12.29 2.83 9.88
CA PRO A 129 11.13 3.14 10.71
C PRO A 129 10.17 1.97 10.87
N VAL A 130 9.97 1.18 9.81
CA VAL A 130 9.25 -0.09 9.83
C VAL A 130 10.09 -1.17 9.15
N GLN A 131 10.63 -2.08 9.96
CA GLN A 131 11.42 -3.20 9.45
C GLN A 131 10.56 -4.22 8.70
N GLY A 132 11.15 -4.84 7.68
CA GLY A 132 10.47 -5.89 6.91
C GLY A 132 9.47 -5.37 5.88
N VAL A 133 9.32 -4.05 5.78
CA VAL A 133 8.51 -3.34 4.78
C VAL A 133 9.42 -2.78 3.69
N GLY A 134 8.91 -2.63 2.47
CA GLY A 134 9.66 -2.10 1.34
C GLY A 134 10.27 -0.72 1.62
N TYR A 135 11.45 -0.45 1.06
CA TYR A 135 11.94 0.93 0.99
C TYR A 135 10.95 1.79 0.21
N GLY A 136 10.79 3.04 0.61
CA GLY A 136 9.93 3.94 -0.15
C GLY A 136 8.43 3.74 0.10
N SER A 137 8.02 2.75 0.90
CA SER A 137 6.63 2.54 1.28
C SER A 137 6.11 3.72 2.11
N LEU A 138 4.85 4.10 1.93
CA LEU A 138 4.17 5.04 2.82
C LEU A 138 3.89 4.34 4.16
N ILE A 139 4.28 5.01 5.24
CA ILE A 139 4.05 4.56 6.62
C ILE A 139 3.45 5.68 7.44
N ALA A 140 2.82 5.30 8.55
CA ALA A 140 2.23 6.24 9.48
C ALA A 140 2.46 5.82 10.93
N ARG A 141 2.24 6.76 11.85
CA ARG A 141 2.05 6.50 13.27
C ARG A 141 1.02 7.47 13.85
N VAL A 142 0.47 7.12 15.01
CA VAL A 142 -0.42 8.00 15.78
C VAL A 142 0.40 8.55 16.96
N GLY A 143 0.65 9.86 16.98
CA GLY A 143 1.51 10.50 17.97
C GLY A 143 2.89 9.83 18.05
N ASP A 144 3.25 9.36 19.25
CA ASP A 144 4.52 8.68 19.54
C ASP A 144 4.42 7.15 19.54
N GLN A 145 3.32 6.58 19.01
CA GLN A 145 3.18 5.13 18.90
C GLN A 145 4.10 4.52 17.82
N ASN A 146 4.18 3.19 17.82
CA ASN A 146 4.91 2.46 16.80
C ASN A 146 4.37 2.78 15.40
N ALA A 147 5.28 2.91 14.44
CA ALA A 147 4.94 3.08 13.04
C ALA A 147 4.38 1.79 12.44
N PHE A 148 3.55 1.95 11.41
CA PHE A 148 2.92 0.87 10.67
C PHE A 148 2.87 1.17 9.17
N PHE A 149 2.80 0.10 8.37
CA PHE A 149 2.65 0.18 6.92
C PHE A 149 1.26 0.66 6.53
N VAL A 150 1.20 1.61 5.58
CA VAL A 150 -0.04 2.14 5.03
C VAL A 150 -0.28 1.61 3.62
N GLY A 151 0.72 1.69 2.73
CA GLY A 151 0.52 1.30 1.33
C GLY A 151 -0.44 2.23 0.58
N THR A 152 -1.02 1.75 -0.51
CA THR A 152 -2.03 2.50 -1.29
C THR A 152 -3.39 2.57 -0.60
N TYR A 153 -3.66 1.65 0.34
CA TYR A 153 -4.90 1.60 1.10
C TYR A 153 -4.67 0.95 2.47
N LEU A 154 -5.20 1.59 3.51
CA LEU A 154 -5.28 1.02 4.84
C LEU A 154 -6.58 1.42 5.52
N GLU A 155 -7.18 0.50 6.27
CA GLU A 155 -8.23 0.79 7.23
C GLU A 155 -7.87 0.20 8.58
N PHE A 156 -8.02 0.99 9.65
CA PHE A 156 -7.71 0.54 11.00
C PHE A 156 -8.59 1.23 12.06
N ILE A 157 -8.60 0.66 13.26
CA ILE A 157 -9.19 1.28 14.44
C ILE A 157 -8.08 1.93 15.26
N VAL A 158 -8.30 3.16 15.68
CA VAL A 158 -7.34 3.94 16.44
C VAL A 158 -7.22 3.38 17.86
N GLU A 159 -6.01 3.01 18.28
CA GLU A 159 -5.75 2.38 19.59
C GLU A 159 -5.42 3.40 20.70
N ALA A 160 -5.01 4.61 20.33
CA ALA A 160 -4.65 5.71 21.23
C ALA A 160 -4.92 7.06 20.57
N ASP A 161 -5.19 8.09 21.37
CA ASP A 161 -5.39 9.46 20.89
C ASP A 161 -4.07 10.04 20.35
N GLY A 162 -4.15 10.87 19.32
CA GLY A 162 -2.99 11.58 18.80
C GLY A 162 -3.18 12.14 17.39
N SER A 163 -2.12 12.74 16.85
CA SER A 163 -2.09 13.20 15.45
C SER A 163 -1.51 12.12 14.54
N LEU A 164 -2.08 11.97 13.34
CA LEU A 164 -1.49 11.12 12.30
C LEU A 164 -0.23 11.79 11.74
N MET A 165 0.89 11.09 11.89
CA MET A 165 2.18 11.45 11.27
C MET A 165 2.44 10.52 10.10
N PHE A 166 3.01 11.05 9.02
CA PHE A 166 3.39 10.26 7.85
C PHE A 166 4.85 10.47 7.49
N THR A 167 5.46 9.44 6.90
CA THR A 167 6.77 9.52 6.27
C THR A 167 6.92 8.38 5.26
N VAL A 168 8.07 8.35 4.59
CA VAL A 168 8.51 7.27 3.73
C VAL A 168 9.31 6.28 4.57
N ASN A 169 9.13 4.98 4.32
CA ASN A 169 9.91 3.94 4.98
C ASN A 169 11.33 3.93 4.42
N ASP A 170 12.16 4.77 5.00
CA ASP A 170 13.56 4.90 4.72
C ASP A 170 14.29 5.37 5.99
N TRP A 171 15.51 4.88 6.19
CA TRP A 171 16.34 5.24 7.35
C TRP A 171 16.95 6.65 7.24
N GLU A 172 16.97 7.21 6.04
CA GLU A 172 17.47 8.53 5.67
C GLU A 172 16.44 9.15 4.73
N CYS A 173 16.23 10.45 4.84
CA CYS A 173 15.16 11.18 4.16
C CYS A 173 15.69 12.36 3.34
N ASP A 174 16.91 12.81 3.60
CA ASP A 174 17.49 14.01 2.99
C ASP A 174 17.70 13.86 1.47
N ASP A 175 17.90 12.65 0.97
CA ASP A 175 18.06 12.36 -0.47
C ASP A 175 16.78 11.86 -1.15
N ASN A 176 15.66 11.87 -0.42
CA ASN A 176 14.39 11.47 -0.97
C ASN A 176 13.77 12.59 -1.81
N SER A 177 12.96 12.22 -2.80
CA SER A 177 12.26 13.20 -3.64
C SER A 177 10.91 12.68 -4.13
N GLY A 178 10.05 13.58 -4.62
CA GLY A 178 8.66 13.26 -4.97
C GLY A 178 7.70 13.47 -3.80
N SER A 179 6.47 12.99 -3.96
CA SER A 179 5.42 13.13 -2.94
C SER A 179 4.32 12.08 -3.08
N PHE A 180 3.60 11.89 -1.99
CA PHE A 180 2.38 11.09 -1.91
C PHE A 180 1.18 11.96 -1.57
N GLU A 181 0.08 11.74 -2.28
CA GLU A 181 -1.20 12.42 -2.05
C GLU A 181 -2.18 11.44 -1.40
N LEU A 182 -2.65 11.80 -0.23
CA LEU A 182 -3.50 10.97 0.62
C LEU A 182 -4.89 11.59 0.75
N LYS A 183 -5.90 10.72 0.72
CA LYS A 183 -7.23 10.99 1.28
C LYS A 183 -7.36 10.22 2.59
N VAL A 184 -7.55 10.94 3.68
CA VAL A 184 -7.79 10.36 5.01
C VAL A 184 -9.25 10.58 5.37
N VAL A 185 -9.94 9.51 5.76
CA VAL A 185 -11.34 9.54 6.23
C VAL A 185 -11.36 9.07 7.68
N VAL A 186 -12.07 9.80 8.54
CA VAL A 186 -12.21 9.50 9.98
C VAL A 186 -13.69 9.42 10.33
N ASP A 187 -14.10 8.28 10.88
CA ASP A 187 -15.47 8.00 11.35
C ASP A 187 -15.56 8.00 12.89
#